data_AF-A0A1J3FY96-F1
#
_entry.id   AF-A0A1J3FY96-F1
#
_cell.length_a   1.000
_cell.length_b   1.000
_cell.length_c   1.000
_cell.angle_alpha   90.00
_cell.angle_beta   90.00
_cell.angle_gamma   90.00
#
_symmetry.space_group_name_H-M   'P 1'
#
loop_
_entity.id
_entity.type
_entity.pdbx_description
1 polymer ?
#
loop_
_entity_poly.entity_id
_entity_poly.type
_entity_poly.pdbx_seq_one_letter_code
_entity_poly.pdbx_strand_id
1 'polypeptide(L)'
;TGGLSAAFGQAGPPHGASFFGSPAGRYCDGRLVIDFIAESLGLPYLSAFLDSVGSNFSHGANFATAGSPIRAINSTLRQSGFSPFSLDVQVVQFFNFHDRSQTVRSRGGIYTTILPEA
;
A
#
# COMPACT_ATOMS: atom_id res chain seq x y z
N THR A 1 -3.07 -7.01 1.47
CA THR A 1 -2.52 -5.63 1.54
C THR A 1 -3.42 -4.69 0.75
N GLY A 2 -3.21 -3.38 0.84
CA GLY A 2 -4.25 -2.39 0.55
C GLY A 2 -4.41 -1.90 -0.90
N GLY A 3 -3.48 -2.15 -1.80
CA GLY A 3 -3.51 -1.53 -3.14
C GLY A 3 -4.78 -1.81 -3.95
N LEU A 4 -5.36 -3.02 -3.84
CA LEU A 4 -6.61 -3.35 -4.57
C LEU A 4 -7.78 -2.56 -3.99
N SER A 5 -7.80 -2.42 -2.66
CA SER A 5 -8.86 -1.69 -1.97
C SER A 5 -8.80 -0.19 -2.24
N ALA A 6 -7.60 0.38 -2.25
CA ALA A 6 -7.37 1.77 -2.60
C ALA A 6 -7.82 2.09 -4.04
N ALA A 7 -7.59 1.16 -4.97
CA ALA A 7 -7.90 1.35 -6.39
C ALA A 7 -9.35 1.02 -6.78
N PHE A 8 -9.95 -0.01 -6.19
CA PHE A 8 -11.22 -0.58 -6.65
C PHE A 8 -12.33 -0.62 -5.59
N GLY A 9 -12.08 -0.09 -4.40
CA GLY A 9 -13.05 -0.01 -3.32
C GLY A 9 -12.62 -0.77 -2.07
N GLN A 10 -12.91 -0.18 -0.92
CA GLN A 10 -12.50 -0.68 0.38
C GLN A 10 -13.05 -2.09 0.63
N ALA A 11 -12.20 -2.99 1.15
CA ALA A 11 -12.65 -4.30 1.59
C ALA A 11 -13.63 -4.11 2.76
N GLY A 12 -14.91 -4.46 2.57
CA GLY A 12 -15.94 -4.31 3.59
C GLY A 12 -15.74 -5.25 4.78
N PRO A 13 -16.59 -5.19 5.82
CA PRO A 13 -16.53 -6.12 6.95
C PRO A 13 -16.49 -7.60 6.51
N PRO A 14 -15.77 -8.50 7.21
CA PRO A 14 -15.17 -8.32 8.55
C PRO A 14 -13.76 -7.71 8.54
N HIS A 15 -13.26 -7.27 7.40
CA HIS A 15 -11.88 -6.81 7.27
C HIS A 15 -11.54 -5.64 8.21
N GLY A 16 -10.49 -5.79 9.02
CA GLY A 16 -10.01 -4.82 10.01
C GLY A 16 -10.79 -4.74 11.33
N ALA A 17 -11.86 -5.51 11.53
CA ALA A 17 -12.71 -5.39 12.72
C ALA A 17 -11.99 -5.76 14.03
N SER A 18 -11.17 -6.81 14.02
CA SER A 18 -10.53 -7.37 15.21
C SER A 18 -9.40 -6.51 15.78
N PHE A 19 -8.73 -5.71 14.94
CA PHE A 19 -7.56 -4.93 15.38
C PHE A 19 -7.69 -3.43 15.10
N PHE A 20 -8.12 -3.05 13.89
CA PHE A 20 -8.23 -1.65 13.49
C PHE A 20 -9.59 -1.04 13.87
N GLY A 21 -10.58 -1.87 14.25
CA GLY A 21 -11.93 -1.43 14.61
C GLY A 21 -12.75 -0.86 13.44
N SER A 22 -12.19 -0.89 12.22
CA SER A 22 -12.81 -0.36 11.00
C SER A 22 -12.13 -0.99 9.78
N PRO A 23 -12.75 -0.91 8.58
CA PRO A 23 -12.12 -1.37 7.35
C PRO A 23 -10.73 -0.76 7.13
N ALA A 24 -9.68 -1.55 7.30
CA ALA A 24 -8.29 -1.09 7.14
C ALA A 24 -7.81 -1.13 5.67
N GLY A 25 -8.72 -1.37 4.71
CA GLY A 25 -8.38 -1.59 3.31
C GLY A 25 -7.59 -2.88 3.06
N ARG A 26 -7.51 -3.78 4.04
CA ARG A 26 -6.72 -5.02 3.97
C ARG A 26 -7.67 -6.20 3.96
N TYR A 27 -7.42 -7.20 3.12
CA TYR A 27 -8.18 -8.45 3.10
C TYR A 27 -7.80 -9.37 4.28
N CYS A 28 -7.88 -8.85 5.50
CA CYS A 28 -7.69 -9.53 6.78
C CYS A 28 -8.53 -8.84 7.86
N ASP A 29 -9.07 -9.59 8.81
CA ASP A 29 -9.83 -9.06 9.97
C ASP A 29 -8.89 -8.37 11.01
N GLY A 30 -7.59 -8.68 10.96
CA GLY A 30 -6.60 -8.10 11.86
C GLY A 30 -5.33 -7.64 11.15
N ARG A 31 -4.20 -7.95 11.78
CA ARG A 31 -2.86 -7.61 11.29
C ARG A 31 -2.36 -8.61 10.25
N LEU A 32 -1.60 -8.10 9.30
CA LEU A 32 -0.85 -8.87 8.31
C LEU A 32 0.55 -9.21 8.85
N VAL A 33 1.22 -10.20 8.27
CA VAL A 33 2.60 -10.58 8.64
C VAL A 33 3.55 -9.37 8.67
N ILE A 34 3.42 -8.46 7.71
CA ILE A 34 4.23 -7.24 7.63
C ILE A 34 4.04 -6.30 8.82
N ASP A 35 2.89 -6.33 9.49
CA ASP A 35 2.61 -5.47 10.64
C ASP A 35 3.39 -5.96 11.85
N PHE A 36 3.48 -7.28 12.04
CA PHE A 36 4.31 -7.88 13.08
C PHE A 36 5.81 -7.62 12.84
N ILE A 37 6.25 -7.61 11.57
CA ILE A 37 7.62 -7.23 11.21
C ILE A 37 7.85 -5.76 11.57
N ALA A 38 6.96 -4.85 11.16
CA ALA A 38 7.07 -3.43 11.50
C ALA A 38 7.12 -3.20 13.01
N GLU A 39 6.22 -3.86 13.77
CA GLU A 39 6.18 -3.80 15.24
C GLU A 39 7.48 -4.30 15.86
N SER A 40 8.04 -5.42 15.38
CA SER A 40 9.31 -5.96 15.88
C SER A 40 10.51 -5.04 15.64
N LEU A 41 10.41 -4.17 14.63
CA LEU A 41 11.42 -3.17 14.28
C LEU A 41 11.15 -1.80 14.93
N GLY A 42 10.08 -1.66 15.71
CA GLY A 42 9.66 -0.38 16.29
C GLY A 42 9.18 0.64 15.25
N LEU A 43 8.75 0.18 14.07
CA LEU A 43 8.28 1.01 12.96
C LEU A 43 6.75 1.13 12.96
N PRO A 44 6.19 2.25 12.47
CA PRO A 44 4.76 2.37 12.26
C PRO A 44 4.30 1.42 11.13
N TYR A 45 3.00 1.09 11.13
CA TYR A 45 2.42 0.30 10.05
C TYR A 45 2.41 1.07 8.72
N LEU A 46 2.77 0.37 7.65
CA LEU A 46 2.87 0.97 6.33
C LEU A 46 1.49 1.25 5.71
N SER A 47 1.31 2.45 5.18
CA SER A 47 0.19 2.82 4.31
C SER A 47 0.31 2.12 2.95
N ALA A 48 -0.82 1.83 2.28
CA ALA A 48 -0.76 1.32 0.91
C ALA A 48 -0.28 2.44 -0.02
N PHE A 49 0.55 2.11 -1.00
CA PHE A 49 1.10 3.09 -1.95
C PHE A 49 0.01 3.89 -2.68
N LEU A 50 -1.14 3.26 -2.96
CA LEU A 50 -2.25 3.86 -3.69
C LEU A 50 -3.23 4.64 -2.78
N ASP A 51 -3.05 4.63 -1.46
CA ASP A 51 -3.89 5.41 -0.55
C ASP A 51 -3.52 6.90 -0.66
N SER A 52 -4.48 7.74 -1.03
CA SER A 52 -4.28 9.17 -1.29
C SER A 52 -4.51 10.07 -0.07
N VAL A 53 -5.31 9.64 0.90
CA VAL A 53 -5.74 10.46 2.05
C VAL A 53 -5.32 9.79 3.34
N GLY A 54 -4.68 10.55 4.23
CA GLY A 54 -4.24 10.07 5.54
C GLY A 54 -2.98 9.21 5.53
N SER A 55 -2.37 8.99 4.36
CA SER A 55 -1.13 8.24 4.22
C SER A 55 0.07 9.03 4.74
N ASN A 56 0.90 8.36 5.54
CA ASN A 56 2.21 8.85 5.94
C ASN A 56 3.27 7.87 5.46
N PHE A 57 4.09 8.31 4.51
CA PHE A 57 5.12 7.48 3.88
C PHE A 57 6.52 7.75 4.41
N SER A 58 6.66 8.49 5.51
CA SER A 58 7.95 8.77 6.16
C SER A 58 8.80 7.52 6.43
N HIS A 59 8.16 6.38 6.70
CA HIS A 59 8.80 5.09 6.96
C HIS A 59 8.63 4.10 5.79
N GLY A 60 8.29 4.61 4.61
CA GLY A 60 8.05 3.81 3.40
C GLY A 60 6.57 3.57 3.11
N ALA A 61 6.33 2.80 2.05
CA ALA A 61 4.99 2.49 1.53
C ALA A 61 4.87 1.00 1.22
N ASN A 62 3.64 0.48 1.29
CA ASN A 62 3.34 -0.90 0.92
C ASN A 62 2.77 -0.98 -0.51
N PHE A 63 3.54 -1.55 -1.43
CA PHE A 63 3.17 -1.71 -2.84
C PHE A 63 2.36 -2.99 -3.12
N ALA A 64 2.28 -3.89 -2.15
CA ALA A 64 1.61 -5.16 -2.35
C ALA A 64 0.11 -4.94 -2.58
N THR A 65 -0.42 -5.69 -3.54
CA THR A 65 -1.83 -5.63 -3.90
C THR A 65 -2.48 -7.02 -3.82
N ALA A 66 -3.69 -7.10 -3.27
CA ALA A 66 -4.43 -8.36 -3.19
C ALA A 66 -4.80 -8.88 -4.59
N GLY A 67 -4.72 -10.20 -4.79
CA GLY A 67 -5.04 -10.83 -6.08
C GLY A 67 -4.02 -10.54 -7.19
N SER A 68 -2.85 -10.01 -6.86
CA SER A 68 -1.83 -9.68 -7.85
C SER A 68 -1.12 -10.91 -8.42
N PRO A 69 -1.03 -11.03 -9.75
CA PRO A 69 -0.26 -12.08 -10.39
C PRO A 69 1.23 -11.72 -10.45
N ILE A 70 2.08 -12.73 -10.61
CA ILE A 70 3.52 -12.52 -10.83
C ILE A 70 3.77 -11.81 -12.18
N ARG A 71 3.00 -12.17 -13.20
CA ARG A 71 3.11 -11.59 -14.55
C ARG A 71 1.85 -10.81 -14.89
N ALA A 72 2.01 -9.72 -15.64
CA ALA A 72 0.87 -8.99 -16.20
C ALA A 72 -0.05 -9.91 -17.00
N ILE A 73 -1.36 -9.69 -16.84
CA ILE A 73 -2.40 -10.43 -17.54
C ILE A 73 -3.14 -9.43 -18.44
N ASN A 74 -3.32 -9.77 -19.71
CA ASN A 74 -4.05 -8.94 -20.65
C ASN A 74 -5.57 -9.15 -20.50
N SER A 75 -6.10 -8.83 -19.32
CA SER A 75 -7.53 -8.92 -18.99
C SER A 75 -7.87 -7.93 -17.88
N THR A 76 -9.16 -7.60 -17.73
CA THR A 76 -9.60 -6.75 -16.63
C THR A 76 -9.83 -7.54 -15.35
N LEU A 77 -9.81 -6.85 -14.20
CA LEU A 77 -10.16 -7.42 -12.89
C LEU A 77 -11.52 -8.14 -12.92
N ARG A 78 -12.51 -7.61 -13.63
CA ARG A 78 -13.86 -8.20 -13.73
C ARG A 78 -13.89 -9.50 -14.54
N GLN A 79 -12.95 -9.68 -15.48
CA GLN A 79 -12.91 -10.85 -16.35
C GLN A 79 -12.12 -12.00 -15.73
N SER A 80 -10.98 -11.72 -15.10
CA SER A 80 -10.09 -12.77 -14.59
C SER A 80 -10.10 -12.91 -13.08
N GLY A 81 -10.62 -11.93 -12.34
CA GLY A 81 -10.51 -11.86 -10.88
C GLY A 81 -9.12 -11.48 -10.37
N PHE A 82 -8.12 -11.33 -11.25
CA PHE A 82 -6.78 -10.90 -10.86
C PHE A 82 -6.63 -9.39 -10.87
N SER A 83 -5.85 -8.88 -9.92
CA SER A 83 -5.47 -7.48 -9.87
C SER A 83 -4.65 -7.09 -11.11
N PRO A 84 -4.89 -5.90 -11.68
CA PRO A 84 -4.06 -5.38 -12.77
C PRO A 84 -2.66 -4.93 -12.29
N PHE A 85 -2.42 -4.92 -10.98
CA PHE A 85 -1.13 -4.54 -10.39
C PHE A 85 -0.24 -5.77 -10.20
N SER A 86 0.26 -6.33 -11.30
CA SER A 86 1.20 -7.44 -11.28
C SER A 86 2.52 -7.09 -10.59
N LEU A 87 3.34 -8.09 -10.27
CA LEU A 87 4.61 -7.86 -9.55
C LEU A 87 5.52 -6.85 -10.26
N ASP A 88 5.62 -6.91 -11.60
CA ASP A 88 6.38 -5.94 -12.39
C ASP A 88 5.82 -4.51 -12.23
N VAL A 89 4.49 -4.34 -12.19
CA VAL A 89 3.85 -3.05 -11.94
C VAL A 89 4.15 -2.56 -10.52
N GLN A 90 4.11 -3.44 -9.51
CA GLN A 90 4.45 -3.07 -8.12
C GLN A 90 5.90 -2.59 -8.00
N VAL A 91 6.83 -3.21 -8.74
CA VAL A 91 8.23 -2.77 -8.81
C VAL A 91 8.35 -1.40 -9.49
N VAL A 92 7.63 -1.18 -10.60
CA VAL A 92 7.58 0.14 -11.26
C VAL A 92 7.01 1.21 -10.32
N GLN A 93 5.98 0.88 -9.53
CA GLN A 93 5.43 1.78 -8.51
C GLN A 93 6.48 2.13 -7.44
N PHE A 94 7.26 1.15 -6.99
CA PHE A 94 8.35 1.36 -6.03
C PHE A 94 9.41 2.33 -6.55
N PHE A 95 9.94 2.11 -7.75
CA PHE A 95 10.96 3.00 -8.31
C PHE A 95 10.43 4.42 -8.53
N ASN A 96 9.22 4.54 -9.08
CA ASN A 96 8.58 5.84 -9.24
C ASN A 96 8.36 6.54 -7.89
N PHE A 97 7.93 5.81 -6.87
CA PHE A 97 7.76 6.37 -5.54
C PHE A 97 9.09 6.85 -4.97
N HIS A 98 10.14 6.02 -5.07
CA HIS A 98 11.47 6.35 -4.58
C HIS A 98 11.97 7.66 -5.20
N ASP A 99 12.06 7.74 -6.54
CA ASP A 99 12.61 8.91 -7.24
C ASP A 99 11.78 10.18 -7.01
N ARG A 100 10.45 10.05 -7.09
CA ARG A 100 9.54 11.19 -6.97
C ARG A 100 9.45 11.67 -5.53
N SER A 101 9.53 10.78 -4.55
CA SER A 101 9.48 11.14 -3.13
C SER A 101 10.64 12.07 -2.78
N GLN A 102 11.86 11.76 -3.24
CA GLN A 102 13.03 12.62 -3.00
C GLN A 102 12.91 13.96 -3.71
N THR A 103 12.47 13.93 -4.97
CA THR A 103 12.23 15.16 -5.74
C THR A 103 11.22 16.07 -5.06
N VAL A 104 10.10 15.53 -4.56
CA VAL A 104 9.05 16.32 -3.90
C VAL A 104 9.45 16.74 -2.50
N ARG A 105 10.15 15.89 -1.74
CA ARG A 105 10.69 16.20 -0.41
C ARG A 105 11.59 17.43 -0.43
N SER A 106 12.41 17.60 -1.47
CA SER A 106 13.29 18.77 -1.63
C SER A 106 12.56 20.12 -1.69
N ARG A 107 11.24 20.13 -1.95
CA ARG A 107 10.41 21.33 -1.94
C ARG A 107 10.12 21.85 -0.53
N GLY A 108 10.49 21.12 0.51
CA GLY A 108 10.32 21.53 1.90
C GLY A 108 8.87 21.42 2.41
N GLY A 109 8.60 22.09 3.53
CA GLY A 109 7.26 22.11 4.14
C GLY A 109 6.82 20.73 4.63
N ILE A 110 5.54 20.39 4.44
CA ILE A 110 4.99 19.13 4.95
C ILE A 110 5.65 17.89 4.33
N TYR A 111 6.21 18.01 3.12
CA TYR A 111 6.86 16.91 2.42
C TYR A 111 8.09 16.35 3.15
N THR A 112 8.76 17.14 3.99
CA THR A 112 9.89 16.65 4.82
C THR A 112 9.43 15.78 5.99
N THR A 113 8.14 15.81 6.31
CA THR A 113 7.59 15.04 7.44
C THR A 113 6.85 13.78 6.96
N ILE A 114 6.27 13.80 5.76
CA ILE A 114 5.39 12.73 5.27
C ILE A 114 6.02 11.83 4.20
N LEU A 115 7.19 12.19 3.66
CA LEU A 115 7.94 11.40 2.67
C LEU A 115 9.23 10.85 3.27
N PRO A 116 9.77 9.72 2.78
CA PRO A 116 10.94 9.08 3.35
C PRO A 116 12.21 9.92 3.17
N GLU A 117 13.17 9.75 4.08
CA GLU A 117 14.53 10.27 3.93
C GLU A 117 15.31 9.47 2.88
N ALA A 118 16.38 10.08 2.36
CA ALA A 118 17.26 9.47 1.36
C ALA A 118 18.28 8.53 2.01
#